data_AF-A0A496SH57-F1
#
_entry.id   AF-A0A496SH57-F1
#
_cell.length_a   1.000
_cell.length_b   1.000
_cell.length_c   1.000
_cell.angle_alpha   90.00
_cell.angle_beta   90.00
_cell.angle_gamma   90.00
#
_symmetry.space_group_name_H-M   'P 1'
#
loop_
_entity.id
_entity.type
_entity.pdbx_description
1 polymer ?
#
loop_
_entity_poly.entity_id
_entity_poly.type
_entity_poly.pdbx_seq_one_letter_code
_entity_poly.pdbx_strand_id
1 'polypeptide(L)'
;MDEKELAGIFRHLADILAYLGEDQFKVRAYRKAAGALEELGEDVRKLAAEGKLQEVPGVGRAIAKKIEEFLTTGRMRKYDEALRSVPEGVAELLKLPGLGPRTVAKLVEMGIDDPGALRRALAEGRAFPGLKVRWDEVKEALGLG
;
A
#
# COMPACT_ATOMS: atom_id res chain seq x y z
N MET A 1 4.97 -3.61 -16.71
CA MET A 1 4.53 -2.33 -16.09
C MET A 1 3.44 -2.62 -15.07
N ASP A 2 2.50 -3.50 -15.43
CA ASP A 2 1.41 -3.93 -14.57
C ASP A 2 1.87 -4.62 -13.28
N GLU A 3 3.02 -5.31 -13.27
CA GLU A 3 3.57 -6.00 -12.10
C GLU A 3 3.87 -5.02 -10.96
N LYS A 4 4.58 -3.93 -11.27
CA LYS A 4 4.95 -2.89 -10.30
C LYS A 4 3.72 -2.14 -9.80
N GLU A 5 2.75 -1.89 -10.68
CA GLU A 5 1.51 -1.24 -10.32
C GLU A 5 0.66 -2.14 -9.40
N LEU A 6 0.46 -3.40 -9.77
CA LEU A 6 -0.22 -4.39 -8.94
C LEU A 6 0.47 -4.57 -7.59
N ALA A 7 1.80 -4.61 -7.56
CA ALA A 7 2.56 -4.67 -6.32
C ALA A 7 2.31 -3.45 -5.43
N GLY A 8 2.26 -2.25 -6.01
CA GLY A 8 1.89 -1.02 -5.31
C GLY A 8 0.48 -1.09 -4.74
N ILE A 9 -0.49 -1.53 -5.55
CA ILE A 9 -1.90 -1.69 -5.15
C ILE A 9 -2.03 -2.69 -4.00
N PHE A 10 -1.41 -3.86 -4.09
CA PHE A 10 -1.49 -4.87 -3.03
C PHE A 10 -0.78 -4.44 -1.75
N ARG A 11 0.34 -3.73 -1.86
CA ARG A 11 1.05 -3.17 -0.69
C ARG A 11 0.16 -2.16 0.03
N HIS A 12 -0.41 -1.21 -0.72
CA HIS A 12 -1.26 -0.18 -0.16
C HIS A 12 -2.58 -0.75 0.38
N LEU A 13 -3.19 -1.72 -0.30
CA LEU A 13 -4.34 -2.47 0.21
C LEU A 13 -4.01 -3.13 1.56
N ALA A 14 -2.84 -3.77 1.68
CA ALA A 14 -2.41 -4.39 2.92
C ALA A 14 -2.18 -3.35 4.04
N ASP A 15 -1.65 -2.17 3.71
CA ASP A 15 -1.50 -1.05 4.64
C ASP A 15 -2.86 -0.57 5.18
N ILE A 16 -3.82 -0.31 4.29
CA ILE A 16 -5.17 0.14 4.68
C ILE A 16 -5.86 -0.92 5.56
N LEU A 17 -5.83 -2.19 5.16
CA LEU A 17 -6.47 -3.26 5.93
C LEU A 17 -5.81 -3.41 7.31
N ALA A 18 -4.48 -3.31 7.38
CA ALA A 18 -3.78 -3.35 8.67
C ALA A 18 -4.12 -2.13 9.56
N TYR A 19 -4.30 -0.95 8.97
CA TYR A 19 -4.75 0.24 9.69
C TYR A 19 -6.17 0.05 10.26
N LEU A 20 -7.07 -0.56 9.49
CA LEU A 20 -8.43 -0.88 9.90
C LEU A 20 -8.53 -2.03 10.91
N GLY A 21 -7.42 -2.67 11.28
CA GLY A 21 -7.42 -3.81 12.20
C GLY A 21 -8.02 -5.09 11.61
N GLU A 22 -8.05 -5.20 10.27
CA GLU A 22 -8.57 -6.37 9.57
C GLU A 22 -7.69 -7.62 9.78
N ASP A 23 -8.23 -8.76 9.34
CA ASP A 23 -7.61 -10.07 9.50
C ASP A 23 -6.13 -10.12 9.06
N GLN A 24 -5.25 -10.53 9.99
CA GLN A 24 -3.81 -10.54 9.77
C GLN A 24 -3.37 -11.55 8.70
N PHE A 25 -4.12 -12.63 8.48
CA PHE A 25 -3.80 -13.58 7.41
C PHE A 25 -4.03 -12.94 6.05
N LYS A 26 -5.12 -12.18 5.87
CA LYS A 26 -5.39 -11.41 4.65
C LYS A 26 -4.31 -10.37 4.41
N VAL A 27 -3.97 -9.58 5.43
CA VAL A 27 -2.89 -8.57 5.34
C VAL A 27 -1.58 -9.22 4.88
N ARG A 28 -1.18 -10.32 5.51
CA ARG A 28 0.06 -11.05 5.15
C ARG A 28 -0.01 -11.61 3.73
N ALA A 29 -1.16 -12.12 3.30
CA ALA A 29 -1.33 -12.63 1.94
C ALA A 29 -1.14 -11.52 0.90
N TYR A 30 -1.70 -10.33 1.10
CA TYR A 30 -1.51 -9.21 0.19
C TYR A 30 -0.07 -8.67 0.20
N ARG A 31 0.61 -8.64 1.36
CA ARG A 31 2.05 -8.31 1.41
C ARG A 31 2.90 -9.31 0.62
N LYS A 32 2.62 -10.60 0.76
CA LYS A 32 3.32 -11.65 0.01
C LYS A 32 3.09 -11.50 -1.49
N ALA A 33 1.85 -11.25 -1.91
CA ALA A 33 1.53 -10.98 -3.30
C ALA A 33 2.29 -9.77 -3.85
N ALA A 34 2.32 -8.67 -3.08
CA ALA A 34 3.05 -7.47 -3.47
C ALA A 34 4.55 -7.74 -3.69
N GLY A 35 5.21 -8.44 -2.76
CA GLY A 35 6.62 -8.79 -2.91
C GLY A 35 6.86 -9.74 -4.09
N ALA A 36 6.02 -10.75 -4.25
CA ALA A 36 6.13 -11.70 -5.36
C ALA A 36 5.98 -11.02 -6.74
N LEU A 37 5.14 -10.00 -6.84
CA LEU A 37 4.96 -9.20 -8.05
C LEU A 37 6.13 -8.23 -8.30
N GLU A 38 6.75 -7.67 -7.25
CA GLU A 38 7.97 -6.85 -7.42
C GLU A 38 9.16 -7.66 -7.92
N GLU A 39 9.29 -8.88 -7.41
CA GLU A 39 10.35 -9.82 -7.75
C GLU A 39 10.03 -10.64 -9.01
N LEU A 40 8.87 -10.42 -9.63
CA LEU A 40 8.43 -11.17 -10.79
C LEU A 40 9.33 -10.83 -11.99
N GLY A 41 10.14 -11.80 -12.40
CA GLY A 41 11.01 -11.69 -13.58
C GLY A 41 10.31 -11.95 -14.91
N GLU A 42 9.00 -12.18 -14.90
CA GLU A 42 8.18 -12.51 -16.06
C GLU A 42 6.96 -11.58 -16.17
N ASP A 43 6.38 -11.51 -17.36
CA ASP A 43 5.18 -10.70 -17.63
C ASP A 43 3.95 -11.32 -16.94
N VAL A 44 3.32 -10.57 -16.04
CA VAL A 44 2.11 -11.03 -15.31
C VAL A 44 0.92 -11.26 -16.24
N ARG A 45 0.81 -10.53 -17.35
CA ARG A 45 -0.24 -10.74 -18.36
C ARG A 45 -0.06 -12.06 -19.07
N LYS A 46 1.18 -12.44 -19.36
CA LYS A 46 1.49 -13.76 -19.95
C LYS A 46 1.09 -14.88 -19.00
N LEU A 47 1.48 -14.78 -17.72
CA LEU A 47 1.11 -15.77 -16.70
C LEU A 47 -0.42 -15.86 -16.53
N ALA A 48 -1.13 -14.73 -16.59
CA ALA A 48 -2.59 -14.69 -16.57
C ALA A 48 -3.21 -15.41 -17.78
N ALA A 49 -2.73 -15.13 -18.99
CA ALA A 49 -3.22 -15.76 -20.22
C ALA A 49 -2.99 -17.27 -20.24
N GLU A 50 -1.89 -17.74 -19.64
CA GLU A 50 -1.56 -19.15 -19.51
C GLU A 50 -2.25 -19.85 -18.32
N GLY A 51 -2.98 -19.11 -17.48
CA GLY A 51 -3.62 -19.65 -16.26
C GLY A 51 -2.64 -20.01 -15.15
N LYS A 52 -1.41 -19.47 -15.19
CA LYS A 52 -0.28 -19.81 -14.31
C LYS A 52 -0.07 -18.86 -13.14
N LEU A 53 -0.94 -17.88 -12.92
CA LEU A 53 -0.80 -16.94 -11.80
C LEU A 53 -0.65 -17.61 -10.43
N GLN A 54 -1.28 -18.78 -10.24
CA GLN A 54 -1.20 -19.53 -8.98
C GLN A 54 0.12 -20.28 -8.78
N GLU A 55 0.98 -20.34 -9.81
CA GLU A 55 2.34 -20.87 -9.71
C GLU A 55 3.30 -19.86 -9.08
N VAL A 56 2.94 -18.58 -9.08
CA VAL A 56 3.74 -17.52 -8.45
C VAL A 56 3.66 -17.67 -6.92
N PRO A 57 4.80 -17.88 -6.22
CA PRO A 57 4.81 -18.03 -4.78
C PRO A 57 4.16 -16.83 -4.07
N GLY A 58 3.16 -17.09 -3.22
CA GLY A 58 2.40 -16.04 -2.53
C GLY A 58 1.15 -15.56 -3.27
N VAL A 59 0.90 -16.01 -4.51
CA VAL A 59 -0.33 -15.75 -5.26
C VAL A 59 -1.28 -16.94 -5.16
N GLY A 60 -2.22 -16.87 -4.21
CA GLY A 60 -3.31 -17.84 -4.13
C GLY A 60 -4.49 -17.52 -5.06
N ARG A 61 -5.45 -18.44 -5.18
CA ARG A 61 -6.66 -18.29 -6.02
C ARG A 61 -7.36 -16.92 -5.88
N ALA A 62 -7.52 -16.43 -4.65
CA ALA A 62 -8.21 -15.15 -4.40
C ALA A 62 -7.40 -13.91 -4.82
N ILE A 63 -6.07 -14.02 -4.90
CA ILE A 63 -5.17 -12.98 -5.38
C ILE A 63 -5.10 -13.04 -6.90
N ALA A 64 -4.96 -14.24 -7.49
CA ALA A 64 -4.99 -14.45 -8.92
C ALA A 64 -6.25 -13.83 -9.56
N LYS A 65 -7.43 -14.06 -8.99
CA LYS A 65 -8.68 -13.42 -9.46
C LYS A 65 -8.64 -11.89 -9.44
N LYS A 66 -7.97 -11.27 -8.46
CA LYS A 66 -7.85 -9.80 -8.38
C LYS A 66 -6.83 -9.26 -9.38
N ILE A 67 -5.78 -10.03 -9.66
CA ILE A 67 -4.83 -9.72 -10.72
C ILE A 67 -5.57 -9.75 -12.07
N GLU A 68 -6.31 -10.82 -12.36
CA GLU A 68 -7.12 -10.96 -13.59
C GLU A 68 -8.14 -9.82 -13.73
N GLU A 69 -8.85 -9.47 -12.65
CA GLU A 69 -9.79 -8.34 -12.60
C GLU A 69 -9.09 -7.03 -12.99
N PHE A 70 -7.93 -6.76 -12.39
CA PHE A 70 -7.16 -5.56 -12.67
C PHE A 70 -6.64 -5.53 -14.11
N LEU A 71 -6.07 -6.63 -14.61
CA LEU A 71 -5.55 -6.71 -15.98
C LEU A 71 -6.64 -6.55 -17.04
N THR A 72 -7.88 -6.92 -16.71
CA THR A 72 -9.04 -6.83 -17.62
C THR A 72 -9.70 -5.46 -17.56
N THR A 73 -9.83 -4.87 -16.37
CA THR A 73 -10.69 -3.68 -16.14
C THR A 73 -9.91 -2.42 -15.80
N GLY A 74 -8.62 -2.52 -15.50
CA GLY A 74 -7.82 -1.44 -14.91
C GLY A 74 -8.18 -1.11 -13.46
N ARG A 75 -9.06 -1.89 -12.81
CA ARG A 75 -9.51 -1.66 -11.43
C ARG A 75 -9.50 -2.94 -10.60
N MET A 76 -9.39 -2.78 -9.29
CA MET A 76 -9.50 -3.88 -8.34
C MET A 76 -10.56 -3.50 -7.31
N ARG A 77 -11.74 -4.13 -7.39
CA ARG A 77 -12.87 -3.76 -6.54
C ARG A 77 -12.53 -3.78 -5.06
N LYS A 78 -11.75 -4.76 -4.59
CA LYS A 78 -11.36 -4.83 -3.18
C LYS A 78 -10.49 -3.65 -2.74
N TYR A 79 -9.67 -3.12 -3.63
CA TYR A 79 -8.86 -1.94 -3.37
C TYR A 79 -9.74 -0.69 -3.30
N ASP A 80 -10.68 -0.53 -4.24
CA ASP A 80 -11.64 0.58 -4.22
C ASP A 80 -12.53 0.55 -2.96
N GLU A 81 -12.93 -0.63 -2.51
CA GLU A 81 -13.67 -0.80 -1.25
C GLU A 81 -12.84 -0.38 -0.04
N ALA A 82 -11.57 -0.79 0.02
CA ALA A 82 -10.68 -0.44 1.12
C ALA A 82 -10.41 1.08 1.18
N LEU A 83 -10.22 1.72 0.03
CA LEU A 83 -10.04 3.18 -0.06
C LEU A 83 -11.24 3.94 0.50
N ARG A 84 -12.47 3.45 0.30
CA ARG A 84 -13.69 4.07 0.86
C ARG A 84 -13.87 3.84 2.36
N SER A 85 -13.10 2.93 2.96
CA SER A 85 -13.20 2.59 4.39
C SER A 85 -12.32 3.46 5.28
N VAL A 86 -11.48 4.33 4.72
CA VAL A 86 -10.63 5.28 5.46
C VAL A 86 -10.76 6.68 4.87
N PRO A 87 -10.48 7.75 5.64
CA PRO A 87 -10.35 9.09 5.08
C PRO A 87 -9.28 9.14 3.98
N GLU A 88 -9.50 9.98 2.96
CA GLU A 88 -8.57 10.11 1.83
C GLU A 88 -7.15 10.46 2.27
N GLY A 89 -6.99 11.44 3.17
CA GLY A 89 -5.69 11.82 3.72
C GLY A 89 -4.96 10.67 4.42
N VAL A 90 -5.69 9.80 5.13
CA VAL A 90 -5.11 8.61 5.78
C VAL A 90 -4.63 7.61 4.72
N ALA A 91 -5.42 7.38 3.67
CA ALA A 91 -4.98 6.54 2.55
C ALA A 91 -3.75 7.12 1.86
N GLU A 92 -3.66 8.44 1.67
CA GLU A 92 -2.48 9.07 1.09
C GLU A 92 -1.25 8.97 1.99
N LEU A 93 -1.40 9.15 3.30
CA LEU A 93 -0.32 8.96 4.26
C LEU A 93 0.24 7.54 4.20
N LEU A 94 -0.61 6.52 4.04
CA LEU A 94 -0.19 5.11 3.91
C LEU A 94 0.53 4.81 2.60
N LYS A 95 0.46 5.69 1.59
CA LYS A 95 1.27 5.57 0.37
C LYS A 95 2.68 6.13 0.53
N LEU A 96 2.92 6.99 1.53
CA LEU A 96 4.23 7.62 1.69
C LEU A 96 5.29 6.61 2.15
N PRO A 97 6.50 6.66 1.56
CA PRO A 97 7.56 5.73 1.91
C PRO A 97 7.90 5.85 3.40
N GLY A 98 8.07 4.70 4.06
CA GLY A 98 8.41 4.64 5.48
C GLY A 98 7.24 4.89 6.45
N LEU A 99 6.04 5.24 5.97
CA LEU A 99 4.86 5.41 6.81
C LEU A 99 3.98 4.15 6.82
N GLY A 100 4.22 3.26 7.78
CA GLY A 100 3.39 2.09 8.00
C GLY A 100 2.12 2.38 8.82
N PRO A 101 1.19 1.41 8.95
CA PRO A 101 -0.14 1.60 9.54
C PRO A 101 -0.10 2.11 10.99
N ARG A 102 0.84 1.59 11.79
CA ARG A 102 1.03 2.02 13.18
C ARG A 102 1.56 3.45 13.29
N THR A 103 2.40 3.86 12.35
CA THR A 103 2.92 5.23 12.30
C THR A 103 1.82 6.19 11.91
N VAL A 104 1.05 5.87 10.86
CA VAL A 104 -0.09 6.69 10.42
C VAL A 104 -1.14 6.80 11.52
N ALA A 105 -1.46 5.72 12.24
CA ALA A 105 -2.37 5.78 13.39
C ALA A 105 -1.91 6.81 14.44
N LYS A 106 -0.63 6.78 14.81
CA LYS A 106 -0.05 7.75 15.75
C LYS A 106 -0.02 9.18 15.19
N LEU A 107 0.19 9.36 13.89
CA LEU A 107 0.11 10.68 13.26
C LEU A 107 -1.31 11.25 13.36
N VAL A 108 -2.33 10.43 13.08
CA VAL A 108 -3.74 10.81 13.22
C VAL A 108 -4.07 11.17 14.67
N GLU A 109 -3.59 10.40 15.65
CA GLU A 109 -3.71 10.74 17.08
C GLU A 109 -3.06 12.10 17.44
N MET A 110 -2.03 12.50 16.69
CA MET A 110 -1.34 13.79 16.84
C MET A 110 -1.99 14.94 16.03
N GLY A 111 -3.14 14.68 15.40
CA GLY A 111 -3.86 15.63 14.54
C GLY A 111 -3.26 15.79 13.14
N ILE A 112 -2.53 14.78 12.64
CA ILE A 112 -1.95 14.73 11.31
C ILE A 112 -2.61 13.60 10.52
N ASP A 113 -3.67 13.93 9.79
CA ASP A 113 -4.52 12.99 9.07
C ASP A 113 -4.42 13.10 7.54
N ASP A 114 -3.59 14.01 7.02
CA ASP A 114 -3.30 14.16 5.59
C ASP A 114 -1.83 14.54 5.31
N PRO A 115 -1.31 14.30 4.08
CA PRO A 115 0.07 14.64 3.71
C PRO A 115 0.40 16.14 3.81
N GLY A 116 -0.56 17.03 3.57
CA GLY A 116 -0.40 18.47 3.71
C GLY A 116 -0.21 18.90 5.16
N ALA A 117 -0.97 18.33 6.09
CA ALA A 117 -0.77 18.52 7.52
C ALA A 117 0.61 18.01 7.96
N LEU A 118 1.02 16.84 7.50
CA LEU A 118 2.35 16.29 7.79
C LEU A 118 3.46 17.19 7.24
N ARG A 119 3.31 17.66 6.00
CA ARG A 119 4.26 18.57 5.36
C ARG A 119 4.42 19.87 6.13
N ARG A 120 3.32 20.51 6.54
CA ARG A 120 3.37 21.74 7.36
C ARG A 120 4.09 21.50 8.68
N ALA A 121 3.72 20.44 9.40
CA ALA A 121 4.36 20.08 10.66
C ALA A 121 5.88 19.85 10.51
N LEU A 122 6.30 19.14 9.46
CA LEU A 122 7.72 18.91 9.18
C LEU A 122 8.46 20.20 8.81
N ALA A 123 7.85 21.08 8.01
CA ALA A 123 8.43 22.36 7.61
C ALA A 123 8.61 23.32 8.79
N GLU A 124 7.71 23.26 9.77
CA GLU A 124 7.77 24.03 11.02
C GLU A 124 8.75 23.42 12.06
N GLY A 125 9.41 22.31 11.73
CA GLY A 125 10.35 21.65 12.63
C GLY A 125 9.69 20.85 13.77
N ARG A 126 8.39 20.49 13.62
CA ARG A 126 7.69 19.67 14.62
C ARG A 126 8.40 18.31 14.77
N ALA A 127 8.72 17.96 16.01
CA ALA A 127 9.26 16.65 16.33
C ALA A 127 8.16 15.62 16.54
N PHE A 128 8.43 14.38 16.14
CA PHE A 128 7.53 13.23 16.30
C PHE A 128 8.17 12.17 17.22
N PRO A 129 8.28 12.44 18.53
CA PRO A 129 8.95 11.54 19.46
C PRO A 129 8.27 10.17 19.50
N GLY A 130 9.09 9.11 19.55
CA GLY A 130 8.60 7.72 19.60
C GLY A 130 8.16 7.13 18.25
N LEU A 131 8.22 7.91 17.15
CA LEU A 131 8.09 7.38 15.79
C LEU A 131 9.47 7.01 15.23
N LYS A 132 9.63 5.75 14.84
CA LYS A 132 10.86 5.26 14.17
C LYS A 132 10.67 5.35 12.65
N VAL A 133 10.79 6.55 12.11
CA VAL A 133 10.58 6.87 10.70
C VAL A 133 11.85 7.50 10.13
N ARG A 134 12.24 7.11 8.90
CA ARG A 134 13.26 7.82 8.15
C ARG A 134 12.65 9.09 7.55
N TRP A 135 12.65 10.16 8.33
CA TRP A 135 11.97 11.40 7.95
C TRP A 135 12.52 12.05 6.69
N ASP A 136 13.77 11.80 6.30
CA ASP A 136 14.35 12.36 5.08
C ASP A 136 13.64 11.84 3.82
N GLU A 137 13.32 10.55 3.75
CA GLU A 137 12.55 9.97 2.63
C GLU A 137 11.11 10.49 2.58
N VAL A 138 10.50 10.69 3.75
CA VAL A 138 9.16 11.28 3.85
C VAL A 138 9.19 12.73 3.38
N LYS A 139 10.20 13.50 3.78
CA LYS A 139 10.39 14.89 3.35
C LYS A 139 10.61 14.98 1.84
N GLU A 140 11.45 14.13 1.27
CA GLU A 140 11.66 14.05 -0.17
C GLU A 140 10.34 13.78 -0.92
N ALA A 141 9.58 12.77 -0.46
CA ALA A 141 8.26 12.45 -1.04
C ALA A 141 7.23 13.59 -0.89
N LEU A 142 7.39 14.47 0.10
CA LEU A 142 6.55 15.65 0.33
C LEU A 142 7.12 16.93 -0.32
N GLY A 143 8.23 16.86 -1.05
CA GLY A 143 8.87 18.00 -1.70
C GLY A 143 9.51 19.00 -0.71
N LEU A 144 10.06 18.48 0.39
CA LEU A 144 10.81 19.22 1.43
C LEU A 144 12.32 18.89 1.42
N GLY A 145 12.78 18.07 0.47
CA GLY A 145 14.18 17.66 0.31
C GLY A 145 15.03 18.67 -0.47
#